data_AF-A0A671KHJ4-F1
#
_entry.id   AF-A0A671KHJ4-F1
#
_cell.length_a   1.000
_cell.length_b   1.000
_cell.length_c   1.000
_cell.angle_alpha   90.00
_cell.angle_beta   90.00
_cell.angle_gamma   90.00
#
_symmetry.space_group_name_H-M   'P 1'
#
loop_
_entity.id
_entity.type
_entity.pdbx_description
1 polymer ?
#
loop_
_entity_poly.entity_id
_entity_poly.type
_entity_poly.pdbx_seq_one_letter_code
_entity_poly.pdbx_strand_id
1 'polypeptide(L)'
;MSVVPPNRSSTGWPRGVNQFGNKYISQPAKPLTLERPINLYPLTNYTFGTKEPLYEKDSSVAARFQRMREEFEKIGMRRAVEGVLIVHEHRLPHVLLLQLGTTFFKLIISKFVVKILGRQDGVKQDWVIDDCIGNWWRPNFEPPQYPYIPAHITKPKEHKKLFLVQLQEKALFAVPKNYKLVAAPLFELYDNAPGYGPIISSLPQLLSRFNFIYN
;
A
#
# COMPACT_ATOMS: atom_id res chain seq x y z
N MET A 1 -56.43 -43.50 13.40
CA MET A 1 -56.49 -42.05 13.12
C MET A 1 -55.32 -41.39 13.83
N SER A 2 -54.23 -41.11 13.13
CA SER A 2 -53.00 -40.52 13.70
C SER A 2 -53.06 -38.99 13.59
N VAL A 3 -52.90 -38.33 14.74
CA VAL A 3 -52.99 -36.87 14.87
C VAL A 3 -51.60 -36.26 14.64
N VAL A 4 -51.45 -35.42 13.61
CA VAL A 4 -50.20 -34.73 13.27
C VAL A 4 -50.07 -33.46 14.13
N PRO A 5 -48.93 -33.19 14.80
CA PRO A 5 -48.76 -31.97 15.59
C PRO A 5 -48.46 -30.74 14.72
N PRO A 6 -48.84 -29.52 15.14
CA PRO A 6 -48.68 -28.31 14.34
C PRO A 6 -47.21 -27.85 14.29
N ASN A 7 -46.80 -27.44 13.08
CA ASN A 7 -45.47 -27.00 12.72
C ASN A 7 -45.11 -25.66 13.40
N ARG A 8 -43.97 -25.59 14.10
CA ARG A 8 -43.47 -24.36 14.74
C ARG A 8 -43.02 -23.36 13.66
N SER A 9 -43.61 -22.17 13.66
CA SER A 9 -43.18 -21.05 12.81
C SER A 9 -41.79 -20.54 13.25
N SER A 10 -40.77 -20.68 12.42
CA SER A 10 -39.47 -20.03 12.65
C SER A 10 -39.60 -18.53 12.35
N THR A 11 -39.51 -17.69 13.38
CA THR A 11 -39.30 -16.25 13.21
C THR A 11 -37.82 -15.99 12.92
N GLY A 12 -37.51 -15.75 11.64
CA GLY A 12 -36.22 -15.29 11.16
C GLY A 12 -36.40 -14.45 9.89
N TRP A 13 -35.42 -13.60 9.60
CA TRP A 13 -35.38 -12.77 8.39
C TRP A 13 -35.66 -13.60 7.12
N PRO A 14 -36.46 -13.09 6.17
CA PRO A 14 -36.86 -13.85 5.00
C PRO A 14 -35.63 -14.22 4.17
N ARG A 15 -35.22 -15.49 4.23
CA ARG A 15 -34.27 -16.06 3.28
C ARG A 15 -35.08 -16.36 2.01
N GLY A 16 -34.93 -15.51 0.99
CA GLY A 16 -35.47 -15.78 -0.33
C GLY A 16 -34.91 -17.10 -0.85
N VAL A 17 -35.72 -18.15 -0.82
CA VAL A 17 -35.40 -19.42 -1.48
C VAL A 17 -35.73 -19.23 -2.95
N ASN A 18 -34.72 -18.96 -3.78
CA ASN A 18 -34.88 -19.02 -5.24
C ASN A 18 -35.04 -20.49 -5.66
N GLN A 19 -36.28 -20.98 -5.66
CA GLN A 19 -36.68 -22.25 -6.27
C GLN A 19 -36.88 -22.09 -7.78
N PHE A 20 -35.86 -21.72 -8.55
CA PHE A 20 -35.82 -22.02 -9.98
C PHE A 20 -34.36 -22.12 -10.43
N GLY A 21 -33.97 -23.32 -10.86
CA GLY A 21 -32.61 -23.63 -11.27
C GLY A 21 -32.24 -22.96 -12.59
N ASN A 22 -31.32 -22.00 -12.53
CA ASN A 22 -30.57 -21.54 -13.70
C ASN A 22 -29.17 -22.16 -13.67
N LYS A 23 -28.97 -23.25 -14.42
CA LYS A 23 -27.68 -23.94 -14.59
C LYS A 23 -26.69 -23.23 -15.54
N TYR A 24 -26.98 -22.02 -16.01
CA TYR A 24 -26.13 -21.28 -16.97
C TYR A 24 -26.09 -19.78 -16.73
N ILE A 25 -25.93 -19.35 -15.47
CA ILE A 25 -25.51 -17.97 -15.18
C ILE A 25 -24.13 -18.08 -14.55
N SER A 26 -23.09 -17.68 -15.29
CA SER A 26 -21.83 -17.31 -14.66
C SER A 26 -22.18 -16.31 -13.57
N GLN A 27 -21.85 -16.62 -12.32
CA GLN A 27 -22.04 -15.65 -11.24
C GLN A 27 -21.43 -14.33 -11.71
N PRO A 28 -22.18 -13.21 -11.68
CA PRO A 28 -21.58 -11.94 -12.03
C PRO A 28 -20.39 -11.75 -11.09
N ALA A 29 -19.19 -11.67 -11.65
CA ALA A 29 -17.99 -11.43 -10.87
C ALA A 29 -18.27 -10.22 -9.98
N LYS A 30 -18.14 -10.40 -8.65
CA LYS A 30 -18.35 -9.30 -7.71
C LYS A 30 -17.50 -8.11 -8.17
N PRO A 31 -18.04 -6.88 -8.16
CA PRO A 31 -17.26 -5.73 -8.57
C PRO A 31 -16.03 -5.60 -7.67
N LEU A 32 -14.88 -5.30 -8.27
CA LEU A 32 -13.58 -5.15 -7.57
C LEU A 32 -13.60 -4.07 -6.48
N THR A 33 -14.62 -3.22 -6.47
CA THR A 33 -14.89 -2.23 -5.42
C THR A 33 -15.47 -2.83 -4.14
N LEU A 34 -16.15 -3.98 -4.22
CA LEU A 34 -16.74 -4.68 -3.07
C LEU A 34 -15.78 -5.71 -2.47
N GLU A 35 -15.05 -6.44 -3.31
CA GLU A 35 -14.09 -7.43 -2.86
C GLU A 35 -12.88 -7.40 -3.79
N ARG A 36 -11.73 -6.99 -3.24
CA ARG A 36 -10.50 -6.85 -3.99
C ARG A 36 -9.49 -7.92 -3.55
N PRO A 37 -9.42 -9.07 -4.24
CA PRO A 37 -8.44 -10.10 -3.93
C PRO A 37 -7.04 -9.63 -4.33
N ILE A 38 -6.07 -9.81 -3.44
CA ILE A 38 -4.65 -9.49 -3.67
C ILE A 38 -3.81 -10.71 -3.30
N ASN A 39 -3.05 -11.21 -4.28
CA ASN A 39 -2.12 -12.32 -4.06
C ASN A 39 -0.89 -11.83 -3.30
N LEU A 40 -0.63 -12.46 -2.17
CA LEU A 40 0.61 -12.32 -1.42
C LEU A 40 1.41 -13.61 -1.56
N TYR A 41 2.73 -13.48 -1.59
CA TYR A 41 3.67 -14.60 -1.64
C TYR A 41 4.63 -14.55 -0.44
N PRO A 42 5.23 -15.69 -0.07
CA PRO A 42 6.13 -15.78 1.07
C PRO A 42 7.34 -14.85 0.90
N LEU A 43 7.81 -14.24 2.00
CA LEU A 43 9.00 -13.39 2.01
C LEU A 43 10.23 -14.11 1.40
N THR A 44 10.34 -15.43 1.61
CA THR A 44 11.41 -16.29 1.08
C THR A 44 11.44 -16.38 -0.45
N ASN A 45 10.35 -16.03 -1.15
CA ASN A 45 10.34 -16.00 -2.61
C ASN A 45 11.08 -14.80 -3.20
N TYR A 46 11.39 -13.81 -2.37
CA TYR A 46 12.04 -12.57 -2.79
C TYR A 46 13.51 -12.60 -2.40
N THR A 47 14.35 -12.28 -3.37
CA THR A 47 15.81 -12.24 -3.19
C THR A 47 16.26 -10.80 -3.16
N PHE A 48 17.22 -10.49 -2.28
CA PHE A 48 17.70 -9.14 -2.05
C PHE A 48 19.17 -9.04 -2.47
N GLY A 49 19.42 -8.44 -3.63
CA GLY A 49 20.74 -8.08 -4.10
C GLY A 49 21.14 -6.68 -3.62
N THR A 50 22.44 -6.39 -3.63
CA THR A 50 22.97 -5.06 -3.33
C THR A 50 23.37 -4.33 -4.61
N LYS A 51 23.15 -3.01 -4.64
CA LYS A 51 23.67 -2.12 -5.70
C LYS A 51 24.34 -0.88 -5.11
N GLU A 52 24.88 -0.03 -5.97
CA GLU A 52 25.56 1.20 -5.55
C GLU A 52 24.71 2.07 -4.63
N PRO A 53 25.34 2.71 -3.62
CA PRO A 53 24.65 3.60 -2.69
C PRO A 53 23.85 4.67 -3.42
N LEU A 54 22.68 5.00 -2.89
CA LEU A 54 21.87 6.09 -3.40
C LEU A 54 21.78 7.21 -2.37
N TYR A 55 22.40 8.34 -2.67
CA TYR A 55 22.33 9.51 -1.81
C TYR A 55 21.03 10.28 -2.04
N GLU A 56 20.44 10.79 -0.95
CA GLU A 56 19.30 11.70 -1.06
C GLU A 56 19.73 13.01 -1.74
N LYS A 57 18.78 13.67 -2.41
CA LYS A 57 19.05 14.93 -3.12
C LYS A 57 19.36 16.09 -2.18
N ASP A 58 18.80 16.06 -0.98
CA ASP A 58 18.89 17.16 -0.03
C ASP A 58 19.80 16.73 1.12
N SER A 59 20.80 17.57 1.44
CA SER A 59 21.74 17.33 2.54
C SER A 59 21.11 17.53 3.93
N SER A 60 19.98 18.22 4.00
CA SER A 60 19.27 18.52 5.25
C SER A 60 17.78 18.75 5.03
N VAL A 61 17.03 18.72 6.13
CA VAL A 61 15.59 19.07 6.14
C VAL A 61 15.37 20.51 5.68
N ALA A 62 16.27 21.44 6.06
CA ALA A 62 16.20 22.83 5.62
C ALA A 62 16.39 22.96 4.10
N ALA A 63 17.39 22.28 3.53
CA ALA A 63 17.63 22.24 2.10
C ALA A 63 16.43 21.65 1.33
N ARG A 64 15.80 20.60 1.88
CA ARG A 64 14.59 19.99 1.30
C ARG A 64 13.43 20.98 1.20
N PHE A 65 13.17 21.76 2.24
CA PHE A 65 12.09 22.76 2.23
C PHE A 65 12.43 23.97 1.37
N GLN A 66 13.71 24.36 1.31
CA GLN A 66 14.16 25.43 0.42
C GLN A 66 13.96 25.06 -1.05
N ARG A 67 14.41 23.87 -1.48
CA ARG A 67 14.13 23.36 -2.83
C ARG A 67 12.65 23.21 -3.10
N MET A 68 11.86 22.82 -2.09
CA MET A 68 10.39 22.73 -2.23
C MET A 68 9.77 24.11 -2.50
N ARG A 69 10.25 25.19 -1.87
CA ARG A 69 9.82 26.56 -2.16
C ARG A 69 10.14 26.97 -3.60
N GLU A 70 11.40 26.77 -4.00
CA GLU A 70 11.88 27.14 -5.34
C GLU A 70 11.16 26.36 -6.45
N GLU A 71 10.90 25.06 -6.25
CA GLU A 71 10.11 24.26 -7.18
C GLU A 71 8.66 24.72 -7.22
N PHE A 72 8.08 25.09 -6.08
CA PHE A 72 6.69 25.52 -6.01
C PHE A 72 6.44 26.81 -6.79
N GLU A 73 7.39 27.75 -6.77
CA GLU A 73 7.30 28.99 -7.57
C GLU A 73 7.35 28.71 -9.08
N LYS A 74 8.13 27.71 -9.51
CA LYS A 74 8.35 27.40 -10.93
C LYS A 74 7.27 26.51 -11.53
N ILE A 75 6.86 25.46 -10.82
CA ILE A 75 5.99 24.39 -11.35
C ILE A 75 4.72 24.16 -10.50
N GLY A 76 4.55 24.88 -9.39
CA GLY A 76 3.41 24.73 -8.49
C GLY A 76 3.51 23.51 -7.56
N MET A 77 2.36 22.93 -7.21
CA MET A 77 2.28 21.84 -6.24
C MET A 77 3.13 20.63 -6.64
N ARG A 78 4.02 20.20 -5.74
CA ARG A 78 4.83 18.97 -5.91
C ARG A 78 3.90 17.75 -5.92
N ARG A 79 4.10 16.85 -6.88
CA ARG A 79 3.40 15.56 -6.96
C ARG A 79 4.35 14.43 -6.60
N ALA A 80 4.01 13.67 -5.57
CA ALA A 80 4.77 12.52 -5.08
C ALA A 80 3.94 11.25 -5.17
N VAL A 81 4.60 10.13 -5.46
CA VAL A 81 3.96 8.81 -5.56
C VAL A 81 4.80 7.79 -4.80
N GLU A 82 4.17 7.06 -3.89
CA GLU A 82 4.78 5.99 -3.10
C GLU A 82 4.05 4.67 -3.37
N GLY A 83 4.83 3.59 -3.50
CA GLY A 83 4.37 2.23 -3.69
C GLY A 83 4.43 1.46 -2.37
N VAL A 84 3.35 0.75 -2.06
CA VAL A 84 3.24 -0.19 -0.96
C VAL A 84 3.32 -1.59 -1.53
N LEU A 85 4.41 -2.27 -1.20
CA LEU A 85 4.65 -3.66 -1.58
C LEU A 85 4.37 -4.53 -0.35
N ILE A 86 3.64 -5.62 -0.56
CA ILE A 86 3.19 -6.50 0.51
C ILE A 86 3.64 -7.92 0.20
N VAL A 87 4.20 -8.58 1.20
CA VAL A 87 4.55 -9.99 1.22
C VAL A 87 3.89 -10.64 2.42
N HIS A 88 4.01 -11.95 2.58
CA HIS A 88 3.61 -12.58 3.83
C HIS A 88 4.71 -13.46 4.43
N GLU A 89 4.65 -13.61 5.73
CA GLU A 89 5.43 -14.59 6.47
C GLU A 89 4.50 -15.18 7.53
N HIS A 90 4.42 -16.51 7.62
CA HIS A 90 3.48 -17.20 8.51
C HIS A 90 2.00 -16.78 8.35
N ARG A 91 1.58 -16.43 7.12
CA ARG A 91 0.24 -15.89 6.79
C ARG A 91 -0.07 -14.55 7.47
N LEU A 92 0.96 -13.81 7.85
CA LEU A 92 0.85 -12.43 8.32
C LEU A 92 1.34 -11.48 7.22
N PRO A 93 0.55 -10.46 6.85
CA PRO A 93 0.96 -9.48 5.85
C PRO A 93 2.06 -8.58 6.41
N HIS A 94 3.12 -8.41 5.61
CA HIS A 94 4.26 -7.55 5.90
C HIS A 94 4.44 -6.52 4.79
N VAL A 95 4.65 -5.27 5.16
CA VAL A 95 4.94 -4.17 4.24
C VAL A 95 6.46 -4.05 4.07
N LEU A 96 6.93 -4.00 2.83
CA LEU A 96 8.35 -3.76 2.55
C LEU A 96 8.68 -2.26 2.72
N LEU A 97 9.61 -1.96 3.62
CA LEU A 97 10.07 -0.60 3.95
C LEU A 97 11.57 -0.46 3.74
N LEU A 98 12.00 0.72 3.29
CA LEU A 98 13.40 1.10 3.23
C LEU A 98 13.79 1.77 4.55
N GLN A 99 14.71 1.15 5.28
CA GLN A 99 15.29 1.66 6.52
C GLN A 99 16.60 2.40 6.23
N LEU A 100 16.74 3.61 6.78
CA LEU A 100 17.97 4.42 6.80
C LEU A 100 18.37 4.64 8.25
N GLY A 101 19.56 4.21 8.63
CA GLY A 101 19.97 4.22 10.04
C GLY A 101 19.06 3.34 10.90
N THR A 102 18.72 3.80 12.10
CA THR A 102 17.97 3.02 13.09
C THR A 102 16.47 3.30 13.07
N THR A 103 16.07 4.57 12.98
CA THR A 103 14.67 5.00 13.21
C THR A 103 13.97 5.59 11.99
N PHE A 104 14.65 5.71 10.84
CA PHE A 104 14.06 6.35 9.66
C PHE A 104 13.59 5.29 8.66
N PHE A 105 12.28 5.26 8.40
CA PHE A 105 11.64 4.33 7.46
C PHE A 105 10.96 5.08 6.33
N LYS A 106 11.02 4.51 5.12
CA LYS A 106 10.46 5.11 3.91
C LYS A 106 9.79 4.08 3.02
N LEU A 107 8.68 4.48 2.41
CA LEU A 107 8.04 3.72 1.34
C LEU A 107 8.85 3.83 0.04
N ILE A 108 8.70 2.83 -0.82
CA ILE A 108 9.39 2.78 -2.10
C ILE A 108 8.71 3.78 -3.04
N ILE A 109 9.40 4.85 -3.43
CA ILE A 109 8.85 5.87 -4.35
C ILE A 109 8.57 5.22 -5.73
N SER A 110 7.55 5.60 -6.49
CA SER A 110 7.27 5.02 -7.82
C SER A 110 8.46 5.09 -8.79
N LYS A 111 9.23 6.19 -8.81
CA LYS A 111 10.50 6.28 -9.56
C LYS A 111 11.55 5.30 -9.04
N PHE A 112 11.51 4.98 -7.75
CA PHE A 112 12.31 3.95 -7.11
C PHE A 112 11.81 2.55 -7.45
N VAL A 113 10.50 2.32 -7.62
CA VAL A 113 9.98 1.00 -8.02
C VAL A 113 10.67 0.52 -9.29
N VAL A 114 10.74 1.37 -10.30
CA VAL A 114 11.43 1.07 -11.55
C VAL A 114 12.97 1.10 -11.41
N LYS A 115 13.53 2.05 -10.65
CA LYS A 115 14.99 2.28 -10.58
C LYS A 115 15.72 1.43 -9.52
N ILE A 116 15.03 0.88 -8.53
CA ILE A 116 15.57 0.12 -7.38
C ILE A 116 15.25 -1.34 -7.49
N LEU A 117 14.05 -1.68 -7.93
CA LEU A 117 13.66 -3.08 -8.03
C LEU A 117 13.85 -3.63 -9.46
N GLY A 118 14.34 -2.82 -10.40
CA GLY A 118 14.83 -3.30 -11.70
C GLY A 118 16.17 -4.02 -11.57
N ARG A 119 16.31 -5.18 -12.23
CA ARG A 119 17.57 -5.93 -12.33
C ARG A 119 18.67 -5.07 -12.98
N GLN A 120 19.93 -5.27 -12.55
CA GLN A 120 21.09 -4.69 -13.24
C GLN A 120 21.20 -5.15 -14.69
N ASP A 121 20.65 -6.33 -15.02
CA ASP A 121 20.71 -6.97 -16.34
C ASP A 121 19.74 -6.38 -17.38
N GLY A 122 19.06 -5.27 -17.10
CA GLY A 122 18.16 -4.63 -18.07
C GLY A 122 16.83 -5.36 -18.34
N VAL A 123 16.56 -6.48 -17.64
CA VAL A 123 15.25 -7.15 -17.70
C VAL A 123 14.22 -6.26 -17.01
N LYS A 124 13.27 -5.74 -17.80
CA LYS A 124 12.13 -4.99 -17.29
C LYS A 124 11.26 -5.93 -16.45
N GLN A 125 11.11 -5.61 -15.17
CA GLN A 125 10.11 -6.25 -14.33
C GLN A 125 8.76 -5.56 -14.61
N ASP A 126 7.75 -6.33 -14.98
CA ASP A 126 6.39 -5.81 -15.16
C ASP A 126 5.74 -5.60 -13.79
N TRP A 127 5.60 -4.33 -13.41
CA TRP A 127 4.97 -3.91 -12.17
C TRP A 127 3.47 -3.74 -12.39
N VAL A 128 2.68 -4.48 -11.63
CA VAL A 128 1.23 -4.37 -11.63
C VAL A 128 0.84 -3.33 -10.56
N ILE A 129 0.60 -2.10 -11.01
CA ILE A 129 0.18 -0.96 -10.17
C ILE A 129 -1.32 -0.80 -10.32
N ASP A 130 -2.08 -1.40 -9.42
CA ASP A 130 -3.52 -1.51 -9.62
C ASP A 130 -4.33 -0.51 -8.81
N ASP A 131 -3.96 -0.28 -7.55
CA ASP A 131 -4.88 0.28 -6.58
C ASP A 131 -4.32 1.52 -5.88
N CYS A 132 -5.02 2.65 -6.00
CA CYS A 132 -4.78 3.81 -5.14
C CYS A 132 -5.32 3.50 -3.74
N ILE A 133 -4.46 3.57 -2.73
CA ILE A 133 -4.85 3.25 -1.33
C ILE A 133 -5.04 4.50 -0.47
N GLY A 134 -4.46 5.63 -0.84
CA GLY A 134 -4.55 6.84 -0.03
C GLY A 134 -3.94 8.06 -0.67
N ASN A 135 -4.34 9.23 -0.16
CA ASN A 135 -3.84 10.52 -0.58
C ASN A 135 -3.47 11.34 0.65
N TRP A 136 -2.35 12.03 0.58
CA TRP A 136 -1.86 12.91 1.64
C TRP A 136 -1.48 14.26 1.07
N TRP A 137 -1.79 15.32 1.79
CA TRP A 137 -1.53 16.70 1.41
C TRP A 137 -0.67 17.41 2.43
N ARG A 138 0.30 18.17 1.93
CA ARG A 138 1.11 19.09 2.73
C ARG A 138 0.62 20.52 2.49
N PRO A 139 0.06 21.22 3.48
CA PRO A 139 -0.46 22.57 3.28
C PRO A 139 0.64 23.63 3.18
N ASN A 140 1.73 23.47 3.94
CA ASN A 140 2.82 24.44 4.11
C ASN A 140 4.19 23.83 3.80
N PHE A 141 5.25 24.64 3.78
CA PHE A 141 6.63 24.16 3.65
C PHE A 141 7.20 23.66 4.99
N GLU A 142 6.44 22.78 5.64
CA GLU A 142 6.67 22.27 6.98
C GLU A 142 6.39 20.76 7.03
N PRO A 143 6.88 20.02 8.05
CA PRO A 143 6.71 18.57 8.16
C PRO A 143 5.27 18.00 8.15
N PRO A 144 4.24 18.65 8.72
CA PRO A 144 2.90 18.07 8.83
C PRO A 144 2.26 17.73 7.48
N GLN A 145 1.58 16.58 7.43
CA GLN A 145 0.81 16.08 6.28
C GLN A 145 -0.53 15.57 6.77
N TYR A 146 -1.57 15.68 5.95
CA TYR A 146 -2.93 15.31 6.31
C TYR A 146 -3.56 14.42 5.23
N PRO A 147 -4.42 13.45 5.60
CA PRO A 147 -5.12 12.58 4.65
C PRO A 147 -6.33 13.27 3.97
N TYR A 148 -6.39 14.60 4.05
CA TYR A 148 -7.38 15.47 3.42
C TYR A 148 -6.75 16.84 3.15
N ILE A 149 -7.42 17.70 2.38
CA ILE A 149 -7.01 19.10 2.19
C ILE A 149 -7.57 19.92 3.37
N PRO A 150 -6.74 20.52 4.24
CA PRO A 150 -7.24 21.29 5.38
C PRO A 150 -8.10 22.49 4.96
N ALA A 151 -8.99 22.92 5.84
CA ALA A 151 -9.88 24.06 5.57
C ALA A 151 -9.09 25.33 5.19
N HIS A 152 -9.63 26.10 4.25
CA HIS A 152 -9.04 27.34 3.72
C HIS A 152 -7.71 27.18 2.97
N ILE A 153 -7.18 25.96 2.82
CA ILE A 153 -5.99 25.68 2.01
C ILE A 153 -6.40 25.47 0.55
N THR A 154 -6.22 26.50 -0.28
CA THR A 154 -6.48 26.41 -1.73
C THR A 154 -5.25 25.95 -2.53
N LYS A 155 -4.05 26.15 -1.98
CA LYS A 155 -2.76 25.86 -2.65
C LYS A 155 -1.83 25.00 -1.78
N PRO A 156 -2.10 23.69 -1.64
CA PRO A 156 -1.18 22.77 -0.97
C PRO A 156 0.18 22.71 -1.69
N LYS A 157 1.25 22.48 -0.94
CA LYS A 157 2.63 22.46 -1.45
C LYS A 157 3.03 21.11 -2.01
N GLU A 158 2.48 20.04 -1.48
CA GLU A 158 2.74 18.67 -1.92
C GLU A 158 1.45 17.83 -1.87
N HIS A 159 1.21 17.06 -2.93
CA HIS A 159 0.21 16.00 -2.97
C HIS A 159 0.93 14.67 -3.17
N LYS A 160 0.78 13.78 -2.19
CA LYS A 160 1.36 12.44 -2.18
C LYS A 160 0.26 11.41 -2.38
N LYS A 161 0.43 10.55 -3.39
CA LYS A 161 -0.44 9.39 -3.65
C LYS A 161 0.24 8.09 -3.26
N LEU A 162 -0.49 7.21 -2.60
CA LEU A 162 -0.03 5.87 -2.28
C LEU A 162 -0.73 4.86 -3.19
N PHE A 163 0.04 3.94 -3.76
CA PHE A 163 -0.47 2.85 -4.58
C PHE A 163 -0.03 1.51 -4.02
N LEU A 164 -0.92 0.53 -4.03
CA LEU A 164 -0.57 -0.87 -3.80
C LEU A 164 0.04 -1.42 -5.08
N VAL A 165 1.24 -1.99 -4.95
CA VAL A 165 1.99 -2.59 -6.05
C VAL A 165 1.98 -4.10 -5.84
N GLN A 166 1.31 -4.83 -6.74
CA GLN A 166 1.25 -6.27 -6.66
C GLN A 166 2.57 -6.87 -7.12
N LEU A 167 3.12 -7.75 -6.29
CA LEU A 167 4.34 -8.47 -6.57
C LEU A 167 4.04 -9.74 -7.36
N GLN A 168 4.95 -10.08 -8.27
CA GLN A 168 4.98 -11.41 -8.88
C GLN A 168 5.33 -12.46 -7.82
N GLU A 169 5.09 -13.73 -8.14
CA GLU A 169 5.38 -14.86 -7.24
C GLU A 169 6.84 -14.85 -6.76
N LYS A 170 7.77 -14.47 -7.65
CA LYS A 170 9.20 -14.34 -7.36
C LYS A 170 9.73 -13.05 -7.98
N ALA A 171 10.58 -12.34 -7.24
CA ALA A 171 11.29 -11.17 -7.76
C ALA A 171 12.67 -11.03 -7.12
N LEU A 172 13.59 -10.38 -7.84
CA LEU A 172 14.90 -9.98 -7.32
C LEU A 172 14.89 -8.47 -7.13
N PHE A 173 15.26 -8.02 -5.93
CA PHE A 173 15.28 -6.62 -5.55
C PHE A 173 16.72 -6.14 -5.39
N ALA A 174 17.13 -5.10 -6.11
CA ALA A 174 18.47 -4.53 -6.02
C ALA A 174 18.49 -3.32 -5.08
N VAL A 175 18.75 -3.55 -3.79
CA VAL A 175 18.69 -2.52 -2.74
C VAL A 175 20.03 -1.76 -2.69
N PRO A 176 20.04 -0.41 -2.66
CA PRO A 176 21.28 0.34 -2.48
C PRO A 176 21.96 -0.01 -1.16
N LYS A 177 23.29 -0.13 -1.14
CA LYS A 177 24.08 -0.52 0.05
C LYS A 177 23.84 0.33 1.31
N ASN A 178 23.43 1.60 1.15
CA ASN A 178 23.14 2.51 2.27
C ASN A 178 21.69 2.42 2.80
N TYR A 179 20.88 1.51 2.26
CA TYR A 179 19.53 1.22 2.72
C TYR A 179 19.42 -0.25 3.09
N LYS A 180 18.61 -0.53 4.09
CA LYS A 180 18.18 -1.89 4.40
C LYS A 180 16.71 -2.04 4.01
N LEU A 181 16.38 -3.06 3.22
CA LEU A 181 14.99 -3.41 2.96
C LEU A 181 14.52 -4.32 4.08
N VAL A 182 13.45 -3.94 4.77
CA VAL A 182 12.85 -4.68 5.88
C VAL A 182 11.40 -5.00 5.58
N ALA A 183 10.91 -6.13 6.08
CA ALA A 183 9.51 -6.52 6.01
C ALA A 183 8.88 -6.26 7.39
N ALA A 184 8.05 -5.23 7.50
CA ALA A 184 7.41 -4.85 8.76
C ALA A 184 5.98 -5.42 8.81
N PRO A 185 5.64 -6.28 9.79
CA PRO A 185 4.28 -6.78 9.95
C PRO A 185 3.30 -5.66 10.30
N LEU A 186 2.04 -5.81 9.90
CA LEU A 186 1.02 -4.76 10.12
C LEU A 186 0.84 -4.39 11.60
N PHE A 187 1.02 -5.33 12.54
CA PHE A 187 0.88 -5.04 13.97
C PHE A 187 2.00 -4.15 14.53
N GLU A 188 3.19 -4.14 13.91
CA GLU A 188 4.29 -3.26 14.30
C GLU A 188 4.05 -1.82 13.84
N LEU A 189 3.35 -1.67 12.71
CA LEU A 189 3.01 -0.38 12.11
C LEU A 189 1.78 0.25 12.78
N TYR A 190 0.80 -0.57 13.17
CA TYR A 190 -0.49 -0.08 13.67
C TYR A 190 -0.32 0.80 14.90
N ASP A 191 -0.88 2.02 14.82
CA ASP A 191 -0.84 3.04 15.87
C ASP A 191 0.59 3.45 16.33
N ASN A 192 1.61 3.15 15.52
CA ASN A 192 3.00 3.47 15.81
C ASN A 192 3.51 4.66 14.99
N ALA A 193 2.79 5.78 15.07
CA ALA A 193 3.20 7.04 14.43
C ALA A 193 4.55 7.59 14.96
N PRO A 194 4.94 7.43 16.24
CA PRO A 194 6.25 7.86 16.72
C PRO A 194 7.42 7.14 16.03
N GLY A 195 7.28 5.85 15.71
CA GLY A 195 8.32 5.07 15.04
C GLY A 195 8.31 5.20 13.51
N TYR A 196 7.13 5.16 12.90
CA TYR A 196 6.98 5.04 11.43
C TYR A 196 6.42 6.29 10.74
N GLY A 197 6.01 7.29 11.51
CA GLY A 197 5.31 8.46 11.00
C GLY A 197 3.84 8.16 10.61
N PRO A 198 3.03 9.20 10.42
CA PRO A 198 1.57 9.07 10.32
C PRO A 198 1.08 8.33 9.06
N ILE A 199 1.90 8.30 8.00
CA ILE A 199 1.55 7.66 6.73
C ILE A 199 1.73 6.14 6.84
N ILE A 200 2.89 5.68 7.31
CA ILE A 200 3.20 4.25 7.37
C ILE A 200 2.39 3.60 8.50
N SER A 201 2.21 4.29 9.63
CA SER A 201 1.46 3.76 10.77
C SER A 201 -0.04 3.58 10.51
N SER A 202 -0.58 4.22 9.45
CA SER A 202 -1.98 4.09 9.03
C SER A 202 -2.19 3.06 7.92
N LEU A 203 -1.12 2.43 7.41
CA LEU A 203 -1.23 1.39 6.39
C LEU A 203 -2.11 0.20 6.80
N PRO A 204 -2.07 -0.30 8.06
CA PRO A 204 -2.96 -1.39 8.45
C PRO A 204 -4.45 -1.07 8.22
N GLN A 205 -4.88 0.16 8.51
CA GLN A 205 -6.24 0.63 8.25
C GLN A 205 -6.52 0.70 6.74
N LEU A 206 -5.59 1.27 5.94
CA LEU A 206 -5.76 1.40 4.49
C LEU A 206 -5.79 0.05 3.77
N LEU A 207 -5.11 -0.95 4.32
CA LEU A 207 -4.98 -2.29 3.77
C LEU A 207 -6.11 -3.23 4.21
N SER A 208 -6.86 -2.89 5.26
CA SER A 208 -7.93 -3.72 5.82
C SER A 208 -9.06 -4.07 4.84
N ARG A 209 -9.23 -3.29 3.77
CA ARG A 209 -10.28 -3.51 2.76
C ARG A 209 -9.93 -4.59 1.72
N PHE A 210 -8.68 -5.04 1.66
CA PHE A 210 -8.23 -6.03 0.68
C PHE A 210 -8.46 -7.44 1.20
N ASN A 211 -8.86 -8.35 0.30
CA ASN A 211 -8.92 -9.77 0.59
C ASN A 211 -7.56 -10.40 0.24
N PHE A 212 -6.70 -10.61 1.24
CA PHE A 212 -5.37 -11.19 1.00
C PHE A 212 -5.43 -12.70 0.79
N ILE A 213 -4.89 -13.16 -0.34
CA ILE A 213 -4.70 -14.57 -0.66
C ILE A 213 -3.23 -14.91 -0.34
N TYR A 214 -3.03 -15.74 0.68
CA TYR A 214 -1.71 -16.20 1.10
C TYR A 214 -1.32 -17.44 0.30
N ASN A 215 -0.51 -17.23 -0.75
CA ASN A 215 0.00 -18.30 -1.61
C ASN A 215 1.25 -18.97 -1.03
#